data_AF-A0A2J0Q7J1-F1
#
_entry.id   AF-A0A2J0Q7J1-F1
#
_cell.length_a   1.000
_cell.length_b   1.000
_cell.length_c   1.000
_cell.angle_alpha   90.00
_cell.angle_beta   90.00
_cell.angle_gamma   90.00
#
_symmetry.space_group_name_H-M   'P 1'
#
loop_
_entity.id
_entity.type
_entity.pdbx_description
1 polymer ?
#
loop_
_entity_poly.entity_id
_entity_poly.type
_entity_poly.pdbx_seq_one_letter_code
_entity_poly.pdbx_strand_id
1 'polypeptide(L)'
;MYLKKSGVNWTKKNIFKVSHPYYILEKKQKSPTVEPNCIVFFGADFKNIRNLNVKEFVKKTNQCLEYIKKKYKGHKLYYKPHPDETDEFKQLKLDGFTFFRNGESSEDFLWKNKKNIDSTFSVCSTSSISSYNFGINSHVFFRGFLNCFDEQTYGFMQLWFGDMPDNFFIKNIGSDCVNNQKEIKENKILENKLRGVFNKNKGSVWLSVAETRYVPAVVALAILMKEIDYTKKINLVISNHHRWSEKHKTNIRDYFDTIIILPRFFYSLKPKTILNSILLSNKIKKLPVKSSDILIGFSYFEFVENCMMSYFKNNIKINFMTYANLKFHFDTASLDFVDLASFKINKANRFYKNILEPLLGLNKTLFFNDIKSGINIRRLVSPVNDVYDEIYLFR
;
A
#
# COMPACT_ATOMS: atom_id res chain seq x y z
N MET A 1 20.15 18.42 -4.06
CA MET A 1 19.61 18.88 -5.37
C MET A 1 18.46 18.00 -5.86
N TYR A 2 18.59 16.66 -5.92
CA TYR A 2 17.53 15.79 -6.48
C TYR A 2 16.16 15.91 -5.78
N LEU A 3 16.07 15.80 -4.45
CA LEU A 3 14.78 15.86 -3.73
C LEU A 3 14.04 17.22 -3.84
N LYS A 4 14.74 18.29 -4.25
CA LYS A 4 14.12 19.59 -4.55
C LYS A 4 13.46 19.64 -5.93
N LYS A 5 13.82 18.73 -6.84
CA LYS A 5 13.17 18.59 -8.15
C LYS A 5 11.94 17.70 -8.00
N SER A 6 10.82 18.14 -8.57
CA SER A 6 9.60 17.33 -8.68
C SER A 6 9.91 16.02 -9.42
N GLY A 7 9.51 14.90 -8.82
CA GLY A 7 9.46 13.59 -9.45
C GLY A 7 8.18 13.37 -10.25
N VAL A 8 7.38 14.43 -10.46
CA VAL A 8 6.14 14.45 -11.24
C VAL A 8 6.21 15.55 -12.29
N ASN A 9 5.85 15.22 -13.52
CA ASN A 9 5.69 16.15 -14.62
C ASN A 9 4.25 16.67 -14.64
N TRP A 10 3.98 17.76 -13.94
CA TRP A 10 2.63 18.32 -13.79
C TRP A 10 2.03 18.87 -15.09
N THR A 11 2.82 19.03 -16.16
CA THR A 11 2.31 19.43 -17.47
C THR A 11 1.56 18.31 -18.18
N LYS A 12 1.88 17.04 -17.86
CA LYS A 12 1.18 15.88 -18.41
C LYS A 12 -0.11 15.60 -17.66
N LYS A 13 -1.21 15.51 -18.43
CA LYS A 13 -2.56 15.21 -17.91
C LYS A 13 -2.87 13.71 -17.93
N ASN A 14 -1.98 12.92 -17.34
CA ASN A 14 -2.10 11.45 -17.31
C ASN A 14 -2.16 10.87 -15.88
N ILE A 15 -2.52 11.70 -14.90
CA ILE A 15 -2.72 11.29 -13.51
C ILE A 15 -4.21 11.45 -13.18
N PHE A 16 -4.86 10.36 -12.79
CA PHE A 16 -6.30 10.27 -12.58
C PHE A 16 -6.59 9.82 -11.16
N LYS A 17 -7.52 10.50 -10.48
CA LYS A 17 -8.00 10.07 -9.15
C LYS A 17 -9.12 9.05 -9.34
N VAL A 18 -9.02 7.92 -8.65
CA VAL A 18 -9.98 6.81 -8.71
C VAL A 18 -10.24 6.23 -7.32
N SER A 19 -11.38 5.57 -7.16
CA SER A 19 -11.63 4.73 -5.98
C SER A 19 -11.18 3.29 -6.25
N HIS A 20 -10.82 2.56 -5.19
CA HIS A 20 -10.61 1.11 -5.27
C HIS A 20 -11.85 0.41 -5.85
N PRO A 21 -11.70 -0.58 -6.77
CA PRO A 21 -12.83 -1.31 -7.32
C PRO A 21 -13.37 -2.40 -6.37
N TYR A 22 -13.41 -2.12 -5.05
CA TYR A 22 -13.79 -3.11 -4.04
C TYR A 22 -15.27 -3.51 -4.08
N TYR A 23 -16.12 -2.77 -4.80
CA TYR A 23 -17.52 -3.19 -5.09
C TYR A 23 -17.58 -4.57 -5.75
N ILE A 24 -16.57 -4.93 -6.56
CA ILE A 24 -16.50 -6.21 -7.28
C ILE A 24 -16.20 -7.38 -6.34
N LEU A 25 -15.47 -7.12 -5.25
CA LEU A 25 -15.07 -8.16 -4.30
C LEU A 25 -16.25 -8.72 -3.50
N GLU A 26 -17.38 -8.00 -3.44
CA GLU A 26 -18.58 -8.45 -2.74
C GLU A 26 -19.15 -9.76 -3.29
N LYS A 27 -18.97 -9.98 -4.60
CA LYS A 27 -19.43 -11.19 -5.30
C LYS A 27 -18.65 -12.45 -4.92
N LYS A 28 -17.47 -12.32 -4.29
CA LYS A 28 -16.49 -13.40 -4.05
C LYS A 28 -16.06 -13.50 -2.59
N GLN A 29 -16.94 -13.13 -1.65
CA GLN A 29 -16.56 -13.09 -0.25
C GLN A 29 -16.33 -14.49 0.33
N LYS A 30 -15.20 -14.67 1.00
CA LYS A 30 -14.86 -15.90 1.72
C LYS A 30 -15.56 -15.96 3.07
N SER A 31 -15.69 -17.16 3.64
CA SER A 31 -16.24 -17.33 4.99
C SER A 31 -15.47 -16.49 6.01
N PRO A 32 -16.17 -15.70 6.84
CA PRO A 32 -15.52 -14.85 7.82
C PRO A 32 -14.79 -15.68 8.88
N THR A 33 -13.73 -15.10 9.46
CA THR A 33 -12.93 -15.63 10.59
C THR A 33 -13.26 -14.98 11.92
N VAL A 34 -14.09 -13.95 11.92
CA VAL A 34 -14.56 -13.25 13.12
C VAL A 34 -16.06 -13.42 13.24
N GLU A 35 -16.56 -13.33 14.47
CA GLU A 35 -17.98 -13.37 14.75
C GLU A 35 -18.68 -12.09 14.22
N PRO A 36 -19.98 -12.15 13.86
CA PRO A 36 -20.75 -10.97 13.48
C PRO A 36 -20.79 -9.89 14.57
N ASN A 37 -21.10 -8.64 14.18
CA ASN A 37 -21.18 -7.49 15.08
C ASN A 37 -19.90 -7.29 15.91
N CYS A 38 -18.74 -7.37 15.26
CA CYS A 38 -17.46 -7.19 15.92
C CYS A 38 -16.85 -5.81 15.69
N ILE A 39 -16.02 -5.41 16.65
CA ILE A 39 -15.21 -4.20 16.62
C ILE A 39 -13.75 -4.61 16.54
N VAL A 40 -13.01 -4.02 15.61
CA VAL A 40 -11.58 -4.34 15.42
C VAL A 40 -10.73 -3.14 15.75
N PHE A 41 -9.81 -3.29 16.70
CA PHE A 41 -8.74 -2.34 16.96
C PHE A 41 -7.45 -2.79 16.26
N PHE A 42 -6.95 -1.99 15.32
CA PHE A 42 -5.66 -2.21 14.68
C PHE A 42 -4.54 -1.62 15.52
N GLY A 43 -3.64 -2.48 15.97
CA GLY A 43 -2.44 -2.13 16.72
C GLY A 43 -1.43 -1.33 15.88
N ALA A 44 -0.52 -0.69 16.59
CA ALA A 44 0.61 0.04 16.02
C ALA A 44 1.91 -0.60 16.53
N ASP A 45 2.91 -0.67 15.66
CA ASP A 45 4.28 -1.06 16.02
C ASP A 45 5.00 0.17 16.58
N PHE A 46 4.71 0.46 17.84
CA PHE A 46 5.14 1.70 18.46
C PHE A 46 6.62 1.71 18.86
N LYS A 47 7.32 0.57 18.82
CA LYS A 47 8.80 0.54 18.92
C LYS A 47 9.46 1.13 17.68
N ASN A 48 8.82 1.01 16.52
CA ASN A 48 9.31 1.57 15.26
C ASN A 48 8.75 2.97 14.96
N ILE A 49 7.95 3.55 15.85
CA ILE A 49 7.55 4.96 15.75
C ILE A 49 8.65 5.84 16.34
N ARG A 50 9.21 6.71 15.51
CA ARG A 50 10.31 7.60 15.87
C ARG A 50 9.91 8.53 17.03
N ASN A 51 10.83 8.70 17.98
CA ASN A 51 10.74 9.70 19.06
C ASN A 51 9.41 9.66 19.84
N LEU A 52 8.78 8.48 19.88
CA LEU A 52 7.49 8.33 20.53
C LEU A 52 7.65 8.44 22.05
N ASN A 53 6.80 9.24 22.69
CA ASN A 53 6.61 9.15 24.13
C ASN A 53 5.78 7.89 24.45
N VAL A 54 6.45 6.74 24.54
CA VAL A 54 5.83 5.42 24.70
C VAL A 54 4.89 5.38 25.92
N LYS A 55 5.31 5.93 27.06
CA LYS A 55 4.50 5.92 28.29
C LYS A 55 3.18 6.65 28.10
N GLU A 56 3.21 7.86 27.54
CA GLU A 56 1.99 8.63 27.30
C GLU A 56 1.15 8.01 26.18
N PHE A 57 1.79 7.46 25.14
CA PHE A 57 1.12 6.75 24.05
C PHE A 57 0.36 5.52 24.54
N VAL A 58 1.00 4.67 25.36
CA VAL A 58 0.36 3.49 25.97
C VAL A 58 -0.79 3.89 26.87
N LYS A 59 -0.60 4.91 27.72
CA LYS A 59 -1.66 5.44 28.60
C LYS A 59 -2.87 5.89 27.79
N LYS A 60 -2.68 6.70 26.74
CA LYS A 60 -3.78 7.18 25.89
C LYS A 60 -4.40 6.07 25.04
N THR A 61 -3.60 5.12 24.56
CA THR A 61 -4.11 3.94 23.82
C THR A 61 -5.04 3.13 24.72
N ASN A 62 -4.66 2.91 25.99
CA ASN A 62 -5.52 2.25 26.97
C ASN A 62 -6.83 3.02 27.22
N GLN A 63 -6.81 4.36 27.22
CA GLN A 63 -8.03 5.16 27.29
C GLN A 63 -8.93 4.95 26.06
N CYS A 64 -8.36 4.81 24.86
CA CYS A 64 -9.10 4.50 23.64
C CYS A 64 -9.73 3.11 23.69
N LEU A 65 -9.00 2.11 24.19
CA LEU A 65 -9.51 0.74 24.37
C LEU A 65 -10.67 0.69 25.37
N GLU A 66 -10.55 1.39 26.52
CA GLU A 66 -11.64 1.52 27.49
C GLU A 66 -12.87 2.21 26.90
N TYR A 67 -12.68 3.25 26.11
CA TYR A 67 -13.76 3.93 25.39
C TYR A 67 -14.53 2.97 24.49
N ILE A 68 -13.83 2.16 23.70
CA ILE A 68 -14.44 1.18 22.80
C ILE A 68 -15.24 0.15 23.62
N LYS A 69 -14.68 -0.38 24.71
CA LYS A 69 -15.37 -1.34 25.60
C LYS A 69 -16.66 -0.78 26.17
N LYS A 70 -16.65 0.49 26.60
CA LYS A 70 -17.83 1.15 27.18
C LYS A 70 -18.90 1.43 26.13
N LYS A 71 -18.50 1.87 24.94
CA LYS A 71 -19.43 2.27 23.86
C LYS A 71 -20.06 1.07 23.16
N TYR A 72 -19.29 0.02 22.93
CA TYR A 72 -19.70 -1.16 22.16
C TYR A 72 -19.96 -2.37 23.05
N LYS A 73 -20.65 -2.18 24.18
CA LYS A 73 -21.10 -3.30 25.03
C LYS A 73 -21.92 -4.29 24.19
N GLY A 74 -21.69 -5.58 24.42
CA GLY A 74 -22.34 -6.66 23.66
C GLY A 74 -21.70 -7.00 22.30
N HIS A 75 -20.77 -6.17 21.80
CA HIS A 75 -20.00 -6.49 20.61
C HIS A 75 -18.80 -7.38 20.95
N LYS A 76 -18.36 -8.17 19.97
CA LYS A 76 -17.11 -8.92 20.06
C LYS A 76 -15.96 -8.00 19.71
N LEU A 77 -14.97 -7.90 20.60
CA LEU A 77 -13.85 -6.98 20.44
C LEU A 77 -12.61 -7.76 20.01
N TYR A 78 -11.96 -7.33 18.94
CA TYR A 78 -10.72 -7.92 18.46
C TYR A 78 -9.59 -6.91 18.47
N TYR A 79 -8.41 -7.33 18.93
CA TYR A 79 -7.17 -6.58 18.75
C TYR A 79 -6.32 -7.28 17.70
N LYS A 80 -6.07 -6.61 16.57
CA LYS A 80 -5.18 -7.10 15.52
C LYS A 80 -3.86 -6.33 15.59
N PRO A 81 -2.75 -6.93 16.07
CA PRO A 81 -1.46 -6.25 16.18
C PRO A 81 -0.90 -5.84 14.80
N HIS A 82 0.03 -4.89 14.80
CA HIS A 82 0.82 -4.63 13.59
C HIS A 82 1.65 -5.89 13.25
N PRO A 83 1.86 -6.24 11.96
CA PRO A 83 2.58 -7.47 11.61
C PRO A 83 3.99 -7.58 12.19
N ASP A 84 4.68 -6.45 12.29
CA ASP A 84 6.04 -6.35 12.82
C ASP A 84 6.06 -6.12 14.35
N GLU A 85 4.89 -5.98 14.98
CA GLU A 85 4.76 -5.86 16.43
C GLU A 85 5.24 -7.15 17.12
N THR A 86 6.01 -7.01 18.19
CA THR A 86 6.64 -8.15 18.88
C THR A 86 6.01 -8.43 20.24
N ASP A 87 5.96 -7.43 21.11
CA ASP A 87 5.53 -7.56 22.51
C ASP A 87 4.74 -6.33 23.02
N GLU A 88 4.53 -5.34 22.17
CA GLU A 88 3.89 -4.06 22.48
C GLU A 88 2.49 -4.23 23.07
N PHE A 89 1.72 -5.19 22.56
CA PHE A 89 0.42 -5.59 23.09
C PHE A 89 0.44 -5.95 24.59
N LYS A 90 1.58 -6.38 25.15
CA LYS A 90 1.72 -6.70 26.59
C LYS A 90 1.63 -5.46 27.48
N GLN A 91 1.84 -4.27 26.91
CA GLN A 91 1.73 -3.00 27.62
C GLN A 91 0.29 -2.44 27.58
N LEU A 92 -0.60 -3.08 26.83
CA LEU A 92 -1.98 -2.64 26.63
C LEU A 92 -2.95 -3.42 27.51
N LYS A 93 -4.02 -2.76 27.96
CA LYS A 93 -5.12 -3.34 28.72
C LYS A 93 -6.13 -3.98 27.78
N LEU A 94 -5.79 -5.18 27.29
CA LEU A 94 -6.58 -5.92 26.31
C LEU A 94 -7.67 -6.81 26.91
N ASP A 95 -7.95 -6.71 28.22
CA ASP A 95 -9.05 -7.44 28.84
C ASP A 95 -10.37 -7.17 28.11
N GLY A 96 -11.02 -8.24 27.66
CA GLY A 96 -12.23 -8.19 26.83
C GLY A 96 -12.00 -8.14 25.32
N PHE A 97 -10.75 -8.03 24.85
CA PHE A 97 -10.39 -8.16 23.44
C PHE A 97 -9.84 -9.56 23.13
N THR A 98 -10.34 -10.17 22.06
CA THR A 98 -9.72 -11.35 21.45
C THR A 98 -8.51 -10.93 20.62
N PHE A 99 -7.34 -11.46 20.96
CA PHE A 99 -6.11 -11.20 20.22
C PHE A 99 -6.10 -11.96 18.89
N PHE A 100 -5.90 -11.26 17.77
CA PHE A 100 -5.99 -11.82 16.42
C PHE A 100 -4.68 -11.65 15.64
N ARG A 101 -3.77 -12.63 15.78
CA ARG A 101 -2.49 -12.67 15.04
C ARG A 101 -2.43 -13.90 14.14
N ASN A 102 -2.69 -13.72 12.85
CA ASN A 102 -2.75 -14.81 11.87
C ASN A 102 -1.86 -14.62 10.64
N GLY A 103 -0.95 -13.63 10.68
CA GLY A 103 -0.01 -13.32 9.59
C GLY A 103 -0.64 -12.73 8.32
N GLU A 104 -1.97 -12.55 8.29
CA GLU A 104 -2.68 -11.91 7.17
C GLU A 104 -2.50 -10.39 7.21
N SER A 105 -2.41 -9.77 6.03
CA SER A 105 -2.47 -8.32 5.92
C SER A 105 -3.81 -7.79 6.46
N SER A 106 -3.85 -6.52 6.86
CA SER A 106 -5.12 -5.92 7.29
C SER A 106 -6.14 -5.87 6.16
N GLU A 107 -5.69 -5.63 4.92
CA GLU A 107 -6.54 -5.57 3.74
C GLU A 107 -7.15 -6.94 3.41
N ASP A 108 -6.39 -8.03 3.53
CA ASP A 108 -6.93 -9.39 3.35
C ASP A 108 -7.91 -9.75 4.46
N PHE A 109 -7.58 -9.38 5.70
CA PHE A 109 -8.48 -9.55 6.83
C PHE A 109 -9.80 -8.79 6.62
N LEU A 110 -9.74 -7.53 6.16
CA LEU A 110 -10.91 -6.71 5.88
C LEU A 110 -11.76 -7.29 4.74
N TRP A 111 -11.14 -7.67 3.63
CA TRP A 111 -11.85 -8.30 2.51
C TRP A 111 -12.63 -9.55 2.96
N LYS A 112 -12.02 -10.38 3.80
CA LYS A 112 -12.65 -11.59 4.34
C LYS A 112 -13.78 -11.29 5.33
N ASN A 113 -13.59 -10.31 6.22
CA ASN A 113 -14.43 -10.13 7.40
C ASN A 113 -15.38 -8.94 7.35
N LYS A 114 -15.37 -8.11 6.30
CA LYS A 114 -16.12 -6.83 6.26
C LYS A 114 -17.60 -6.92 6.66
N LYS A 115 -18.30 -8.01 6.33
CA LYS A 115 -19.73 -8.19 6.65
C LYS A 115 -19.99 -8.40 8.14
N ASN A 116 -18.97 -8.83 8.89
CA ASN A 116 -19.07 -9.12 10.31
C ASN A 116 -18.50 -7.99 11.18
N ILE A 117 -17.81 -7.02 10.57
CA ILE A 117 -17.20 -5.89 11.28
C ILE A 117 -18.18 -4.72 11.26
N ASP A 118 -18.64 -4.30 12.43
CA ASP A 118 -19.47 -3.10 12.57
C ASP A 118 -18.59 -1.84 12.42
N SER A 119 -17.55 -1.75 13.23
CA SER A 119 -16.66 -0.59 13.27
C SER A 119 -15.19 -0.98 13.49
N THR A 120 -14.28 -0.14 13.02
CA THR A 120 -12.83 -0.30 13.18
C THR A 120 -12.21 0.92 13.83
N PHE A 121 -11.14 0.69 14.58
CA PHE A 121 -10.44 1.71 15.34
C PHE A 121 -8.93 1.52 15.25
N SER A 122 -8.18 2.61 15.35
CA SER A 122 -6.75 2.56 15.66
C SER A 122 -6.28 3.89 16.22
N VAL A 123 -5.09 3.94 16.81
CA VAL A 123 -4.47 5.25 17.07
C VAL A 123 -4.07 5.90 15.74
N CYS A 124 -3.22 5.21 14.97
CA CYS A 124 -2.60 5.77 13.77
C CYS A 124 -2.29 4.69 12.70
N SER A 125 -3.07 3.62 12.64
CA SER A 125 -2.85 2.55 11.65
C SER A 125 -3.51 2.89 10.31
N THR A 126 -2.75 2.81 9.23
CA THR A 126 -3.25 2.97 7.85
C THR A 126 -4.29 1.91 7.47
N SER A 127 -4.39 0.81 8.23
CA SER A 127 -5.49 -0.17 8.12
C SER A 127 -6.87 0.46 8.29
N SER A 128 -6.97 1.61 8.96
CA SER A 128 -8.21 2.37 9.10
C SER A 128 -8.63 3.01 7.77
N ILE A 129 -7.69 3.50 6.98
CA ILE A 129 -7.96 4.01 5.61
C ILE A 129 -8.47 2.85 4.75
N SER A 130 -7.82 1.69 4.83
CA SER A 130 -8.26 0.48 4.14
C SER A 130 -9.69 0.10 4.56
N SER A 131 -9.99 0.11 5.87
CA SER A 131 -11.32 -0.20 6.41
C SER A 131 -12.41 0.73 5.87
N TYR A 132 -12.15 2.03 5.89
CA TYR A 132 -13.03 3.03 5.28
C TYR A 132 -13.23 2.78 3.78
N ASN A 133 -12.17 2.43 3.06
CA ASN A 133 -12.24 2.10 1.64
C ASN A 133 -12.99 0.80 1.34
N PHE A 134 -13.11 -0.12 2.30
CA PHE A 134 -14.00 -1.30 2.22
C PHE A 134 -15.46 -1.00 2.59
N GLY A 135 -15.78 0.23 2.99
CA GLY A 135 -17.13 0.67 3.38
C GLY A 135 -17.46 0.40 4.84
N ILE A 136 -16.45 0.18 5.68
CA ILE A 136 -16.63 -0.10 7.10
C ILE A 136 -16.51 1.22 7.88
N ASN A 137 -17.32 1.39 8.93
CA ASN A 137 -17.20 2.51 9.84
C ASN A 137 -15.80 2.49 10.46
N SER A 138 -15.00 3.55 10.30
CA SER A 138 -13.58 3.50 10.65
C SER A 138 -13.08 4.78 11.30
N HIS A 139 -12.39 4.65 12.42
CA HIS A 139 -12.02 5.78 13.26
C HIS A 139 -10.56 5.75 13.66
N VAL A 140 -9.93 6.93 13.72
CA VAL A 140 -8.55 7.09 14.22
C VAL A 140 -8.47 8.13 15.33
N PHE A 141 -7.58 7.88 16.31
CA PHE A 141 -7.40 8.75 17.47
C PHE A 141 -6.20 9.71 17.39
N PHE A 142 -5.31 9.60 16.39
CA PHE A 142 -4.00 10.27 16.45
C PHE A 142 -4.06 11.80 16.62
N ARG A 143 -5.14 12.47 16.21
CA ARG A 143 -5.30 13.93 16.41
C ARG A 143 -5.33 14.31 17.90
N GLY A 144 -5.76 13.40 18.79
CA GLY A 144 -5.69 13.57 20.26
C GLY A 144 -4.34 13.19 20.90
N PHE A 145 -3.36 12.76 20.09
CA PHE A 145 -2.06 12.24 20.52
C PHE A 145 -0.91 13.20 20.20
N LEU A 146 -1.17 14.50 20.02
CA LEU A 146 -0.14 15.52 19.70
C LEU A 146 1.10 15.43 20.60
N ASN A 147 0.92 15.31 21.93
CA ASN A 147 2.04 15.23 22.88
C ASN A 147 2.77 13.86 22.90
N CYS A 148 2.33 12.89 22.10
CA CYS A 148 2.96 11.58 21.98
C CYS A 148 3.96 11.52 20.83
N PHE A 149 3.76 12.34 19.79
CA PHE A 149 4.55 12.32 18.56
C PHE A 149 5.45 13.55 18.47
N ASP A 150 6.59 13.40 17.81
CA ASP A 150 7.33 14.57 17.33
C ASP A 150 6.63 15.17 16.08
N GLU A 151 7.03 16.39 15.72
CA GLU A 151 6.45 17.14 14.60
C GLU A 151 6.52 16.36 13.28
N GLN A 152 7.65 15.70 13.02
CA GLN A 152 7.85 14.92 11.80
C GLN A 152 6.92 13.70 11.74
N THR A 153 6.78 12.95 12.83
CA THR A 153 5.87 11.80 12.91
C THR A 153 4.43 12.25 12.78
N TYR A 154 4.05 13.35 13.43
CA TYR A 154 2.71 13.91 13.32
C TYR A 154 2.40 14.38 11.88
N GLY A 155 3.35 15.08 11.24
CA GLY A 155 3.25 15.49 9.84
C GLY A 155 3.12 14.31 8.89
N PHE A 156 3.82 13.20 9.17
CA PHE A 156 3.66 11.96 8.42
C PHE A 156 2.24 11.39 8.56
N MET A 157 1.66 11.37 9.77
CA MET A 157 0.26 10.95 9.97
C MET A 157 -0.71 11.88 9.23
N GLN A 158 -0.49 13.19 9.26
CA GLN A 158 -1.30 14.15 8.50
C GLN A 158 -1.21 13.90 6.99
N LEU A 159 -0.04 13.54 6.45
CA LEU A 159 0.08 13.20 5.04
C LEU A 159 -0.77 11.98 4.65
N TRP A 160 -0.78 10.93 5.48
CA TRP A 160 -1.49 9.69 5.18
C TRP A 160 -2.99 9.79 5.42
N PHE A 161 -3.42 10.47 6.48
CA PHE A 161 -4.83 10.57 6.85
C PHE A 161 -5.49 11.88 6.37
N GLY A 162 -4.75 12.84 5.84
CA GLY A 162 -5.23 14.21 5.61
C GLY A 162 -6.42 14.35 4.66
N ASP A 163 -6.61 13.40 3.76
CA ASP A 163 -7.74 13.37 2.81
C ASP A 163 -8.99 12.66 3.37
N MET A 164 -8.95 12.17 4.62
CA MET A 164 -10.08 11.50 5.27
C MET A 164 -11.14 12.51 5.75
N PRO A 165 -12.43 12.16 5.75
CA PRO A 165 -13.49 13.06 6.23
C PRO A 165 -13.37 13.31 7.74
N ASP A 166 -13.86 14.43 8.25
CA ASP A 166 -13.67 14.80 9.65
C ASP A 166 -14.27 13.80 10.66
N ASN A 167 -15.38 13.14 10.29
CA ASN A 167 -16.00 12.07 11.07
C ASN A 167 -15.17 10.77 11.12
N PHE A 168 -14.01 10.70 10.44
CA PHE A 168 -13.01 9.66 10.59
C PHE A 168 -12.11 9.85 11.81
N PHE A 169 -12.05 11.05 12.37
CA PHE A 169 -11.14 11.37 13.46
C PHE A 169 -11.88 11.54 14.78
N ILE A 170 -11.48 10.77 15.78
CA ILE A 170 -11.94 10.98 17.16
C ILE A 170 -10.94 11.92 17.84
N LYS A 171 -11.38 13.17 18.03
CA LYS A 171 -10.57 14.23 18.66
C LYS A 171 -10.59 14.14 20.19
N ASN A 172 -11.70 13.67 20.77
CA ASN A 172 -11.88 13.57 22.21
C ASN A 172 -12.62 12.27 22.57
N ILE A 173 -12.07 11.54 23.55
CA ILE A 173 -12.56 10.25 24.08
C ILE A 173 -13.94 10.39 24.79
N GLY A 174 -14.46 11.61 24.96
CA GLY A 174 -15.85 11.84 25.39
C GLY A 174 -16.88 11.97 24.25
N SER A 175 -16.45 11.99 22.98
CA SER A 175 -17.35 12.26 21.85
C SER A 175 -18.01 11.00 21.33
N ASP A 176 -19.17 11.13 20.70
CA ASP A 176 -19.77 10.03 19.95
C ASP A 176 -19.04 9.75 18.64
N CYS A 177 -18.96 8.46 18.26
CA CYS A 177 -18.54 8.05 16.93
C CYS A 177 -19.66 8.40 15.95
N VAL A 178 -19.38 9.32 15.04
CA VAL A 178 -20.29 9.62 13.93
C VAL A 178 -20.08 8.55 12.85
N ASN A 179 -21.16 7.92 12.38
CA ASN A 179 -21.05 6.94 11.29
C ASN A 179 -20.39 7.59 10.06
N ASN A 180 -19.39 6.92 9.51
CA ASN A 180 -18.67 7.36 8.33
C ASN A 180 -18.53 6.26 7.27
N GLN A 181 -19.39 5.24 7.31
CA GLN A 181 -19.42 4.21 6.28
C GLN A 181 -19.48 4.84 4.88
N LYS A 182 -18.47 4.51 4.08
CA LYS A 182 -18.38 4.93 2.68
C LYS A 182 -19.22 4.00 1.84
N GLU A 183 -20.14 4.56 1.06
CA GLU A 183 -20.86 3.78 0.04
C GLU A 183 -19.88 3.31 -1.05
N ILE A 184 -19.80 2.00 -1.26
CA ILE A 184 -18.86 1.40 -2.21
C ILE A 184 -19.54 1.27 -3.58
N LYS A 185 -19.38 2.30 -4.41
CA LYS A 185 -19.99 2.39 -5.75
C LYS A 185 -19.08 1.87 -6.85
N GLU A 186 -19.71 1.50 -7.96
CA GLU A 186 -19.03 1.22 -9.22
C GLU A 186 -18.20 2.42 -9.67
N ASN A 187 -16.94 2.17 -10.04
CA ASN A 187 -16.05 3.21 -10.53
C ASN A 187 -16.09 3.27 -12.06
N LYS A 188 -17.12 3.93 -12.60
CA LYS A 188 -17.32 4.10 -14.04
C LYS A 188 -16.16 4.80 -14.75
N ILE A 189 -15.47 5.72 -14.06
CA ILE A 189 -14.29 6.39 -14.63
C ILE A 189 -13.19 5.38 -14.90
N LEU A 190 -12.85 4.55 -13.90
CA LEU A 190 -11.84 3.50 -14.05
C LEU A 190 -12.26 2.45 -15.07
N GLU A 191 -13.52 2.01 -15.04
CA GLU A 191 -14.07 1.04 -15.99
C GLU A 191 -13.96 1.55 -17.44
N ASN A 192 -14.44 2.76 -17.72
CA ASN A 192 -14.40 3.35 -19.06
C ASN A 192 -12.97 3.55 -19.58
N LYS A 193 -12.06 3.94 -18.69
CA LYS A 193 -10.64 4.06 -18.99
C LYS A 193 -10.02 2.72 -19.38
N LEU A 194 -10.24 1.68 -18.57
CA LEU A 194 -9.75 0.33 -18.86
C LEU A 194 -10.36 -0.22 -20.16
N ARG A 195 -11.66 0.00 -20.42
CA ARG A 195 -12.30 -0.31 -21.71
C ARG A 195 -11.58 0.36 -22.87
N GLY A 196 -11.26 1.65 -22.74
CA GLY A 196 -10.49 2.39 -23.76
C GLY A 196 -9.10 1.80 -24.02
N VAL A 197 -8.39 1.39 -22.96
CA VAL A 197 -7.08 0.72 -23.08
C VAL A 197 -7.23 -0.65 -23.77
N PHE A 198 -8.22 -1.45 -23.39
CA PHE A 198 -8.43 -2.80 -23.91
C PHE A 198 -8.87 -2.80 -25.38
N ASN A 199 -9.65 -1.80 -25.79
CA ASN A 199 -10.03 -1.64 -27.20
C ASN A 199 -8.82 -1.41 -28.10
N LYS A 200 -7.81 -0.67 -27.61
CA LYS A 200 -6.59 -0.33 -28.36
C LYS A 200 -5.49 -1.40 -28.28
N ASN A 201 -5.50 -2.22 -27.23
CA ASN A 201 -4.42 -3.18 -26.95
C ASN A 201 -5.02 -4.57 -26.82
N LYS A 202 -4.75 -5.47 -27.79
CA LYS A 202 -5.35 -6.82 -27.82
C LYS A 202 -4.59 -7.89 -27.02
N GLY A 203 -3.37 -7.60 -26.55
CA GLY A 203 -2.55 -8.54 -25.80
C GLY A 203 -3.03 -8.85 -24.37
N SER A 204 -2.23 -9.62 -23.64
CA SER A 204 -2.49 -9.98 -22.24
C SER A 204 -2.22 -8.81 -21.30
N VAL A 205 -2.73 -8.89 -20.07
CA VAL A 205 -2.38 -7.96 -18.99
C VAL A 205 -1.36 -8.61 -18.07
N TRP A 206 -0.35 -7.85 -17.64
CA TRP A 206 0.67 -8.26 -16.68
C TRP A 206 0.67 -7.29 -15.50
N LEU A 207 0.17 -7.74 -14.35
CA LEU A 207 0.20 -6.99 -13.11
C LEU A 207 1.48 -7.30 -12.33
N SER A 208 2.15 -6.31 -11.77
CA SER A 208 3.31 -6.50 -10.88
C SER A 208 3.07 -5.93 -9.49
N VAL A 209 3.19 -6.77 -8.46
CA VAL A 209 2.94 -6.41 -7.06
C VAL A 209 4.07 -6.90 -6.15
N ALA A 210 4.47 -6.07 -5.19
CA ALA A 210 5.47 -6.41 -4.19
C ALA A 210 4.86 -6.54 -2.78
N GLU A 211 3.89 -5.70 -2.43
CA GLU A 211 3.31 -5.64 -1.09
C GLU A 211 1.97 -6.36 -1.01
N THR A 212 1.76 -7.15 0.05
CA THR A 212 0.51 -7.90 0.25
C THR A 212 -0.70 -7.01 0.51
N ARG A 213 -0.53 -5.78 1.01
CA ARG A 213 -1.65 -4.84 1.18
C ARG A 213 -2.41 -4.52 -0.11
N TYR A 214 -1.77 -4.66 -1.28
CA TYR A 214 -2.43 -4.43 -2.56
C TYR A 214 -3.18 -5.65 -3.10
N VAL A 215 -3.10 -6.80 -2.44
CA VAL A 215 -3.71 -8.05 -2.92
C VAL A 215 -5.19 -7.88 -3.22
N PRO A 216 -6.03 -7.32 -2.32
CA PRO A 216 -7.44 -7.12 -2.65
C PRO A 216 -7.66 -6.20 -3.84
N ALA A 217 -6.82 -5.17 -4.02
CA ALA A 217 -6.95 -4.23 -5.15
C ALA A 217 -6.57 -4.90 -6.48
N VAL A 218 -5.50 -5.69 -6.49
CA VAL A 218 -5.04 -6.44 -7.66
C VAL A 218 -6.08 -7.50 -8.05
N VAL A 219 -6.65 -8.23 -7.08
CA VAL A 219 -7.73 -9.20 -7.33
C VAL A 219 -8.98 -8.50 -7.87
N ALA A 220 -9.41 -7.40 -7.24
CA ALA A 220 -10.57 -6.64 -7.69
C ALA A 220 -10.42 -6.14 -9.14
N LEU A 221 -9.22 -5.68 -9.50
CA LEU A 221 -8.90 -5.28 -10.87
C LEU A 221 -8.88 -6.45 -11.84
N ALA A 222 -8.33 -7.60 -11.45
CA ALA A 222 -8.35 -8.79 -12.31
C ALA A 222 -9.79 -9.21 -12.65
N ILE A 223 -10.69 -9.18 -11.66
CA ILE A 223 -12.11 -9.47 -11.88
C ILE A 223 -12.74 -8.40 -12.77
N LEU A 224 -12.54 -7.11 -12.50
CA LEU A 224 -13.03 -6.01 -13.35
C LEU A 224 -12.60 -6.17 -14.81
N MET A 225 -11.33 -6.50 -15.03
CA MET A 225 -10.77 -6.67 -16.36
C MET A 225 -11.41 -7.85 -17.10
N LYS A 226 -11.71 -8.94 -16.39
CA LYS A 226 -12.45 -10.08 -16.96
C LYS A 226 -13.93 -9.76 -17.20
N GLU A 227 -14.56 -8.92 -16.38
CA GLU A 227 -15.92 -8.42 -16.64
C GLU A 227 -15.95 -7.47 -17.86
N ILE A 228 -14.87 -6.72 -18.11
CA ILE A 228 -14.73 -5.86 -19.28
C ILE A 228 -14.51 -6.68 -20.56
N ASP A 229 -13.60 -7.66 -20.51
CA ASP A 229 -13.26 -8.54 -21.62
C ASP A 229 -12.82 -9.92 -21.07
N TYR A 230 -13.73 -10.88 -21.11
CA TYR A 230 -13.52 -12.22 -20.56
C TYR A 230 -12.42 -13.01 -21.28
N THR A 231 -12.08 -12.62 -22.52
CA THR A 231 -11.07 -13.30 -23.34
C THR A 231 -9.64 -12.88 -22.99
N LYS A 232 -9.47 -11.74 -22.29
CA LYS A 232 -8.16 -11.25 -21.86
C LYS A 232 -7.49 -12.23 -20.91
N LYS A 233 -6.25 -12.61 -21.21
CA LYS A 233 -5.38 -13.25 -20.22
C LYS A 233 -4.86 -12.21 -19.23
N ILE A 234 -5.01 -12.49 -17.94
CA ILE A 234 -4.60 -11.64 -16.83
C ILE A 234 -3.54 -12.38 -16.02
N ASN A 235 -2.30 -11.91 -16.08
CA ASN A 235 -1.15 -12.53 -15.44
C ASN A 235 -0.66 -11.68 -14.26
N LEU A 236 -0.08 -12.33 -13.25
CA LEU A 236 0.46 -11.68 -12.07
C LEU A 236 1.95 -12.00 -11.92
N VAL A 237 2.75 -10.98 -11.63
CA VAL A 237 4.16 -11.07 -11.27
C VAL A 237 4.31 -10.60 -9.83
N ILE A 238 4.73 -11.49 -8.94
CA ILE A 238 4.92 -11.23 -7.52
C ILE A 238 6.40 -11.00 -7.25
N SER A 239 6.76 -9.84 -6.73
CA SER A 239 8.05 -9.60 -6.07
C SER A 239 7.96 -10.10 -4.63
N ASN A 240 8.47 -11.31 -4.38
CA ASN A 240 8.21 -12.11 -3.20
C ASN A 240 8.94 -11.58 -1.96
N HIS A 241 8.27 -10.69 -1.23
CA HIS A 241 8.64 -10.23 0.10
C HIS A 241 8.39 -11.30 1.18
N HIS A 242 9.04 -11.19 2.34
CA HIS A 242 8.80 -12.07 3.50
C HIS A 242 7.36 -12.04 4.05
N ARG A 243 6.54 -11.08 3.62
CA ARG A 243 5.13 -10.95 4.03
C ARG A 243 4.20 -11.79 3.15
N TRP A 244 4.69 -12.27 2.01
CA TRP A 244 3.96 -13.23 1.19
C TRP A 244 4.08 -14.62 1.80
N SER A 245 2.98 -15.14 2.32
CA SER A 245 2.88 -16.56 2.68
C SER A 245 2.33 -17.38 1.52
N GLU A 246 2.59 -18.70 1.52
CA GLU A 246 2.00 -19.62 0.53
C GLU A 246 0.46 -19.55 0.54
N LYS A 247 -0.14 -19.38 1.72
CA LYS A 247 -1.59 -19.18 1.85
C LYS A 247 -2.09 -17.98 1.03
N HIS A 248 -1.38 -16.86 1.00
CA HIS A 248 -1.77 -15.71 0.17
C HIS A 248 -1.76 -16.08 -1.31
N LYS A 249 -0.71 -16.77 -1.78
CA LYS A 249 -0.53 -17.14 -3.18
C LYS A 249 -1.59 -18.12 -3.64
N THR A 250 -1.87 -19.15 -2.85
CA THR A 250 -2.94 -20.12 -3.13
C THR A 250 -4.30 -19.44 -3.17
N ASN A 251 -4.57 -18.53 -2.21
CA ASN A 251 -5.85 -17.85 -2.08
C ASN A 251 -6.23 -16.96 -3.27
N ILE A 252 -5.26 -16.56 -4.10
CA ILE A 252 -5.47 -15.69 -5.24
C ILE A 252 -5.26 -16.39 -6.59
N ARG A 253 -4.86 -17.66 -6.61
CA ARG A 253 -4.45 -18.38 -7.82
C ARG A 253 -5.51 -18.36 -8.92
N ASP A 254 -6.77 -18.47 -8.54
CA ASP A 254 -7.91 -18.61 -9.45
C ASP A 254 -8.31 -17.30 -10.14
N TYR A 255 -7.76 -16.16 -9.73
CA TYR A 255 -8.04 -14.87 -10.35
C TYR A 255 -7.09 -14.53 -11.51
N PHE A 256 -6.05 -15.33 -11.73
CA PHE A 256 -5.01 -15.05 -12.71
C PHE A 256 -4.78 -16.27 -13.60
N ASP A 257 -4.54 -16.04 -14.88
CA ASP A 257 -4.20 -17.08 -15.84
C ASP A 257 -2.80 -17.67 -15.50
N THR A 258 -1.83 -16.79 -15.22
CA THR A 258 -0.47 -17.15 -14.81
C THR A 258 -0.03 -16.35 -13.59
N ILE A 259 0.66 -16.99 -12.63
CA ILE A 259 1.36 -16.31 -11.54
C ILE A 259 2.85 -16.64 -11.61
N ILE A 260 3.68 -15.61 -11.70
CA ILE A 260 5.15 -15.71 -11.70
C ILE A 260 5.66 -15.13 -10.40
N ILE A 261 6.39 -15.94 -9.64
CA ILE A 261 6.99 -15.52 -8.37
C ILE A 261 8.47 -15.26 -8.60
N LEU A 262 8.90 -14.05 -8.29
CA LEU A 262 10.27 -13.59 -8.42
C LEU A 262 10.81 -13.19 -7.05
N PRO A 263 12.10 -13.42 -6.75
CA PRO A 263 12.69 -12.99 -5.49
C PRO A 263 12.66 -11.47 -5.38
N ARG A 264 12.37 -10.96 -4.17
CA ARG A 264 12.55 -9.53 -3.88
C ARG A 264 14.02 -9.14 -3.99
N PHE A 265 14.27 -7.93 -4.45
CA PHE A 265 15.60 -7.39 -4.55
C PHE A 265 15.91 -6.33 -3.48
N PHE A 266 17.15 -6.31 -2.99
CA PHE A 266 17.69 -5.28 -2.09
C PHE A 266 19.01 -4.73 -2.64
N TYR A 267 19.09 -3.40 -2.80
CA TYR A 267 20.29 -2.73 -3.29
C TYR A 267 21.50 -2.99 -2.38
N SER A 268 22.50 -3.70 -2.89
CA SER A 268 23.72 -4.06 -2.16
C SER A 268 24.92 -4.16 -3.09
N LEU A 269 26.10 -3.80 -2.59
CA LEU A 269 27.38 -3.97 -3.28
C LEU A 269 27.99 -5.36 -3.10
N LYS A 270 27.33 -6.26 -2.36
CA LYS A 270 27.81 -7.65 -2.23
C LYS A 270 27.82 -8.32 -3.61
N PRO A 271 28.93 -8.93 -4.05
CA PRO A 271 29.03 -9.53 -5.39
C PRO A 271 27.90 -10.51 -5.72
N LYS A 272 27.54 -11.38 -4.77
CA LYS A 272 26.41 -12.32 -4.91
C LYS A 272 25.09 -11.59 -5.18
N THR A 273 24.85 -10.46 -4.52
CA THR A 273 23.62 -9.68 -4.71
C THR A 273 23.59 -8.96 -6.06
N ILE A 274 24.74 -8.45 -6.52
CA ILE A 274 24.87 -7.87 -7.87
C ILE A 274 24.60 -8.95 -8.94
N LEU A 275 25.25 -10.11 -8.82
CA LEU A 275 25.02 -11.24 -9.74
C LEU A 275 23.54 -11.66 -9.75
N ASN A 276 22.93 -11.79 -8.57
CA ASN A 276 21.50 -12.11 -8.47
C ASN A 276 20.61 -11.05 -9.15
N SER A 277 20.99 -9.77 -9.10
CA SER A 277 20.27 -8.69 -9.81
C SER A 277 20.32 -8.89 -11.32
N ILE A 278 21.51 -9.22 -11.84
CA ILE A 278 21.73 -9.47 -13.26
C ILE A 278 20.91 -10.69 -13.69
N LEU A 279 21.00 -11.80 -12.96
CA LEU A 279 20.25 -13.02 -13.24
C LEU A 279 18.74 -12.79 -13.20
N LEU A 280 18.24 -12.06 -12.20
CA LEU A 280 16.84 -11.69 -12.08
C LEU A 280 16.38 -10.81 -13.26
N SER A 281 17.16 -9.79 -13.62
CA SER A 281 16.85 -8.91 -14.75
C SER A 281 16.80 -9.67 -16.07
N ASN A 282 17.73 -10.61 -16.29
CA ASN A 282 17.74 -11.49 -17.46
C ASN A 282 16.54 -12.43 -17.49
N LYS A 283 16.10 -12.94 -16.33
CA LYS A 283 14.88 -13.75 -16.22
C LYS A 283 13.65 -12.93 -16.61
N ILE A 284 13.55 -11.69 -16.14
CA ILE A 284 12.43 -10.78 -16.46
C ILE A 284 12.42 -10.42 -17.95
N LYS A 285 13.59 -10.12 -18.53
CA LYS A 285 13.73 -9.82 -19.96
C LYS A 285 13.25 -10.95 -20.88
N LYS A 286 13.29 -12.19 -20.41
CA LYS A 286 12.86 -13.40 -21.14
C LYS A 286 11.38 -13.76 -20.90
N LEU A 287 10.63 -12.97 -20.13
CA LEU A 287 9.21 -13.21 -19.97
C LEU A 287 8.48 -13.10 -21.32
N PRO A 288 7.43 -13.89 -21.58
CA PRO A 288 6.73 -13.92 -22.86
C PRO A 288 5.75 -12.74 -23.01
N VAL A 289 6.22 -11.52 -22.71
CA VAL A 289 5.46 -10.28 -22.85
C VAL A 289 5.56 -9.83 -24.31
N LYS A 290 4.42 -9.68 -24.98
CA LYS A 290 4.32 -9.21 -26.37
C LYS A 290 4.14 -7.69 -26.40
N SER A 291 4.49 -7.03 -27.50
CA SER A 291 4.32 -5.57 -27.64
C SER A 291 2.88 -5.06 -27.48
N SER A 292 1.89 -5.92 -27.77
CA SER A 292 0.46 -5.62 -27.60
C SER A 292 -0.06 -5.79 -26.18
N ASP A 293 0.77 -6.29 -25.25
CA ASP A 293 0.38 -6.54 -23.86
C ASP A 293 0.33 -5.23 -23.06
N ILE A 294 -0.38 -5.26 -21.94
CA ILE A 294 -0.55 -4.13 -21.01
C ILE A 294 0.23 -4.43 -19.73
N LEU A 295 1.02 -3.47 -19.24
CA LEU A 295 1.79 -3.59 -18.00
C LEU A 295 1.18 -2.73 -16.92
N ILE A 296 0.95 -3.30 -15.73
CA ILE A 296 0.31 -2.60 -14.61
C ILE A 296 1.15 -2.75 -13.35
N GLY A 297 1.63 -1.64 -12.78
CA GLY A 297 2.47 -1.62 -11.58
C GLY A 297 1.77 -1.17 -10.29
N PHE A 298 2.14 -1.77 -9.16
CA PHE A 298 1.69 -1.47 -7.79
C PHE A 298 2.86 -1.22 -6.81
N SER A 299 4.10 -1.25 -7.28
CA SER A 299 5.29 -1.45 -6.44
C SER A 299 6.25 -0.27 -6.43
N TYR A 300 5.83 0.90 -6.91
CA TYR A 300 6.60 2.15 -6.80
C TYR A 300 8.03 2.04 -7.37
N PHE A 301 8.19 1.34 -8.50
CA PHE A 301 9.49 1.01 -9.10
C PHE A 301 10.41 0.16 -8.23
N GLU A 302 9.84 -0.82 -7.52
CA GLU A 302 10.58 -2.00 -7.07
C GLU A 302 11.39 -2.61 -8.23
N PHE A 303 12.55 -3.24 -7.95
CA PHE A 303 13.47 -3.65 -9.02
C PHE A 303 12.79 -4.55 -10.06
N VAL A 304 11.89 -5.44 -9.64
CA VAL A 304 11.09 -6.27 -10.55
C VAL A 304 10.22 -5.41 -11.47
N GLU A 305 9.47 -4.46 -10.90
CA GLU A 305 8.64 -3.53 -11.66
C GLU A 305 9.50 -2.66 -12.59
N ASN A 306 10.66 -2.17 -12.13
CA ASN A 306 11.56 -1.38 -12.96
C ASN A 306 12.08 -2.17 -14.16
N CYS A 307 12.45 -3.45 -13.98
CA CYS A 307 12.83 -4.34 -15.07
C CYS A 307 11.70 -4.47 -16.10
N MET A 308 10.47 -4.74 -15.62
CA MET A 308 9.29 -4.84 -16.49
C MET A 308 9.07 -3.56 -17.30
N MET A 309 9.03 -2.39 -16.64
CA MET A 309 8.75 -1.12 -17.31
C MET A 309 9.89 -0.65 -18.24
N SER A 310 11.11 -1.14 -18.04
CA SER A 310 12.28 -0.78 -18.85
C SER A 310 12.43 -1.66 -20.09
N TYR A 311 12.28 -2.99 -19.95
CA TYR A 311 12.50 -3.92 -21.06
C TYR A 311 11.37 -3.92 -22.08
N PHE A 312 10.15 -3.68 -21.62
CA PHE A 312 8.94 -3.71 -22.43
C PHE A 312 8.45 -2.28 -22.72
N LYS A 313 9.38 -1.43 -23.20
CA LYS A 313 9.18 0.03 -23.32
C LYS A 313 8.07 0.46 -24.28
N ASN A 314 7.73 -0.38 -25.25
CA ASN A 314 6.72 -0.11 -26.28
C ASN A 314 5.30 -0.52 -25.84
N ASN A 315 5.17 -1.20 -24.70
CA ASN A 315 3.90 -1.56 -24.12
C ASN A 315 3.26 -0.36 -23.43
N ILE A 316 1.93 -0.36 -23.38
CA ILE A 316 1.23 0.58 -22.50
C ILE A 316 1.49 0.21 -21.03
N LYS A 317 1.88 1.22 -20.26
CA LYS A 317 2.29 1.10 -18.87
C LYS A 317 1.36 1.92 -17.99
N ILE A 318 0.70 1.25 -17.07
CA ILE A 318 -0.23 1.83 -16.12
C ILE A 318 0.35 1.67 -14.71
N ASN A 319 0.23 2.69 -13.88
CA ASN A 319 0.56 2.57 -12.45
C ASN A 319 -0.66 2.81 -11.58
N PHE A 320 -0.80 2.01 -10.53
CA PHE A 320 -1.72 2.27 -9.44
C PHE A 320 -0.93 2.57 -8.16
N MET A 321 -1.29 3.67 -7.52
CA MET A 321 -0.72 4.07 -6.23
C MET A 321 -1.71 4.85 -5.38
N THR A 322 -1.41 5.05 -4.10
CA THR A 322 -2.17 6.00 -3.27
C THR A 322 -1.67 7.42 -3.50
N TYR A 323 -2.54 8.41 -3.25
CA TYR A 323 -2.13 9.82 -3.28
C TYR A 323 -0.99 10.13 -2.30
N ALA A 324 -1.06 9.56 -1.10
CA ALA A 324 0.00 9.69 -0.10
C ALA A 324 1.35 9.19 -0.62
N ASN A 325 1.40 8.05 -1.32
CA ASN A 325 2.65 7.55 -1.90
C ASN A 325 3.16 8.44 -3.04
N LEU A 326 2.28 8.99 -3.89
CA LEU A 326 2.71 9.94 -4.92
C LEU A 326 3.40 11.15 -4.28
N LYS A 327 2.74 11.75 -3.27
CA LYS A 327 3.30 12.89 -2.54
C LYS A 327 4.61 12.54 -1.86
N PHE A 328 4.60 11.45 -1.09
CA PHE A 328 5.71 11.05 -0.26
C PHE A 328 6.96 10.68 -1.06
N HIS A 329 6.79 10.00 -2.20
CA HIS A 329 7.90 9.50 -2.99
C HIS A 329 8.29 10.40 -4.16
N PHE A 330 7.33 11.07 -4.80
CA PHE A 330 7.57 11.79 -6.06
C PHE A 330 7.38 13.30 -5.94
N ASP A 331 6.54 13.79 -5.04
CA ASP A 331 6.35 15.23 -4.80
C ASP A 331 6.96 15.70 -3.47
N THR A 332 8.20 15.27 -3.22
CA THR A 332 8.89 15.46 -1.94
C THR A 332 9.14 16.91 -1.57
N ALA A 333 9.10 17.83 -2.55
CA ALA A 333 9.24 19.26 -2.30
C ALA A 333 8.02 19.85 -1.57
N SER A 334 6.87 19.17 -1.60
CA SER A 334 5.65 19.57 -0.89
C SER A 334 5.62 19.15 0.59
N LEU A 335 6.65 18.44 1.07
CA LEU A 335 6.71 17.92 2.44
C LEU A 335 7.46 18.90 3.35
N ASP A 336 6.72 19.75 4.05
CA ASP A 336 7.25 20.75 4.99
C ASP A 336 7.77 20.14 6.30
N PHE A 337 7.19 19.01 6.74
CA PHE A 337 7.57 18.30 7.96
C PHE A 337 8.82 17.41 7.81
N VAL A 338 9.49 17.43 6.65
CA VAL A 338 10.66 16.58 6.35
C VAL A 338 11.90 17.44 6.08
N ASP A 339 12.95 17.26 6.89
CA ASP A 339 14.27 17.82 6.59
C ASP A 339 14.90 17.10 5.39
N LEU A 340 14.69 17.62 4.18
CA LEU A 340 15.25 17.03 2.96
C LEU A 340 16.80 17.00 2.94
N ALA A 341 17.48 17.77 3.81
CA ALA A 341 18.95 17.74 3.91
C ALA A 341 19.47 16.51 4.68
N SER A 342 18.64 15.88 5.53
CA SER A 342 19.00 14.67 6.27
C SER A 342 19.13 13.44 5.35
N PHE A 343 18.45 13.45 4.20
CA PHE A 343 18.37 12.33 3.27
C PHE A 343 19.66 12.13 2.48
N LYS A 344 20.20 10.91 2.53
CA LYS A 344 21.44 10.52 1.85
C LYS A 344 21.22 9.34 0.91
N ILE A 345 21.90 9.37 -0.23
CA ILE A 345 22.02 8.21 -1.13
C ILE A 345 23.27 7.43 -0.74
N ASN A 346 23.09 6.16 -0.35
CA ASN A 346 24.20 5.28 0.02
C ASN A 346 25.03 4.84 -1.21
N LYS A 347 26.22 4.26 -0.97
CA LYS A 347 27.15 3.83 -2.02
C LYS A 347 26.53 2.79 -2.98
N ALA A 348 25.75 1.85 -2.45
CA ALA A 348 25.06 0.84 -3.26
C ALA A 348 24.12 1.48 -4.26
N ASN A 349 23.25 2.39 -3.84
CA ASN A 349 22.34 3.08 -4.74
C ASN A 349 23.05 3.94 -5.79
N ARG A 350 24.18 4.56 -5.44
CA ARG A 350 25.00 5.28 -6.45
C ARG A 350 25.55 4.32 -7.51
N PHE A 351 26.08 3.17 -7.10
CA PHE A 351 26.56 2.14 -8.03
C PHE A 351 25.44 1.63 -8.94
N TYR A 352 24.27 1.31 -8.38
CA TYR A 352 23.15 0.82 -9.19
C TYR A 352 22.70 1.89 -10.19
N LYS A 353 22.43 3.11 -9.72
CA LYS A 353 21.97 4.21 -10.57
C LYS A 353 22.94 4.58 -11.71
N ASN A 354 24.25 4.58 -11.41
CA ASN A 354 25.25 5.09 -12.35
C ASN A 354 25.90 4.00 -13.21
N ILE A 355 25.91 2.74 -12.74
CA ILE A 355 26.63 1.64 -13.39
C ILE A 355 25.65 0.52 -13.72
N LEU A 356 25.08 -0.16 -12.73
CA LEU A 356 24.35 -1.40 -12.98
C LEU A 356 23.05 -1.19 -13.76
N GLU A 357 22.20 -0.25 -13.36
CA GLU A 357 20.93 0.05 -14.04
C GLU A 357 21.15 0.48 -15.50
N PRO A 358 22.08 1.41 -15.82
CA PRO A 358 22.44 1.71 -17.20
C PRO A 358 22.95 0.50 -18.00
N LEU A 359 23.86 -0.31 -17.44
CA LEU A 359 24.37 -1.51 -18.10
C LEU A 359 23.26 -2.52 -18.41
N LEU A 360 22.28 -2.62 -17.51
CA LEU A 360 21.13 -3.48 -17.66
C LEU A 360 20.02 -2.85 -18.51
N GLY A 361 20.16 -1.61 -18.98
CA GLY A 361 19.11 -0.90 -19.75
C GLY A 361 17.86 -0.56 -18.94
N LEU A 362 18.01 -0.34 -17.63
CA LEU A 362 16.92 -0.02 -16.70
C LEU A 362 16.74 1.49 -16.50
N ASN A 363 15.53 1.91 -16.13
CA ASN A 363 15.33 3.28 -15.66
C ASN A 363 16.14 3.50 -14.39
N LYS A 364 16.77 4.68 -14.31
CA LYS A 364 17.58 5.06 -13.15
C LYS A 364 16.71 5.33 -11.94
N THR A 365 17.00 4.67 -10.82
CA THR A 365 16.29 4.84 -9.56
C THR A 365 17.09 5.67 -8.56
N LEU A 366 16.36 6.27 -7.62
CA LEU A 366 16.88 7.00 -6.48
C LEU A 366 16.27 6.39 -5.22
N PHE A 367 17.13 6.02 -4.28
CA PHE A 367 16.75 5.61 -2.94
C PHE A 367 17.50 6.51 -1.95
N PHE A 368 16.74 7.30 -1.24
CA PHE A 368 17.23 8.19 -0.20
C PHE A 368 16.83 7.63 1.14
N ASN A 369 17.79 7.60 2.06
CA ASN A 369 17.55 7.19 3.43
C ASN A 369 17.88 8.36 4.33
N ASP A 370 16.98 8.65 5.25
CA ASP A 370 17.31 9.45 6.41
C ASP A 370 17.55 8.50 7.58
N ILE A 371 18.82 8.39 7.98
CA ILE A 371 19.26 7.52 9.06
C ILE A 371 18.65 7.96 10.39
N LYS A 372 18.41 9.26 10.59
CA LYS A 372 17.84 9.80 11.83
C LYS A 372 16.36 9.46 11.96
N SER A 373 15.62 9.51 10.86
CA SER A 373 14.18 9.24 10.88
C SER A 373 13.80 7.79 10.60
N GLY A 374 14.71 7.00 10.00
CA GLY A 374 14.38 5.69 9.46
C GLY A 374 13.51 5.75 8.19
N ILE A 375 13.20 6.95 7.71
CA ILE A 375 12.33 7.18 6.56
C ILE A 375 13.14 6.99 5.27
N ASN A 376 12.52 6.32 4.30
CA ASN A 376 13.13 6.06 3.00
C ASN A 376 12.25 6.61 1.88
N ILE A 377 12.84 7.37 0.97
CA ILE A 377 12.19 7.87 -0.24
C ILE A 377 12.74 7.09 -1.43
N ARG A 378 11.84 6.44 -2.18
CA ARG A 378 12.18 5.72 -3.40
C ARG A 378 11.47 6.33 -4.60
N ARG A 379 12.20 6.69 -5.65
CA ARG A 379 11.62 7.21 -6.90
C ARG A 379 12.52 7.00 -8.09
N LEU A 380 12.04 7.35 -9.28
CA LEU A 380 12.87 7.46 -10.48
C LEU A 380 13.67 8.76 -10.49
N VAL A 381 14.76 8.78 -11.28
CA VAL A 381 15.43 10.03 -11.65
C VAL A 381 14.53 10.88 -12.57
N SER A 382 13.86 10.23 -13.52
CA SER A 382 12.86 10.86 -14.39
C SER A 382 11.51 11.01 -13.67
N PRO A 383 10.64 11.93 -14.10
CA PRO A 383 9.28 11.98 -13.59
C PRO A 383 8.53 10.66 -13.78
N VAL A 384 7.77 10.23 -12.77
CA VAL A 384 7.06 8.94 -12.78
C VAL A 384 6.08 8.82 -13.94
N ASN A 385 5.37 9.90 -14.23
CA ASN A 385 4.39 9.99 -15.30
C ASN A 385 5.01 10.30 -16.68
N ASP A 386 6.33 10.29 -16.79
CA ASP A 386 7.03 10.16 -18.06
C ASP A 386 7.33 8.70 -18.42
N VAL A 387 7.38 7.81 -17.44
CA VAL A 387 7.60 6.37 -17.66
C VAL A 387 6.28 5.63 -17.84
N TYR A 388 5.24 6.02 -17.12
CA TYR A 388 3.90 5.47 -17.24
C TYR A 388 3.03 6.31 -18.18
N ASP A 389 2.24 5.63 -19.00
CA ASP A 389 1.26 6.25 -19.89
C ASP A 389 0.06 6.78 -19.10
N GLU A 390 -0.38 6.04 -18.06
CA GLU A 390 -1.42 6.49 -17.13
C GLU A 390 -1.06 6.14 -15.68
N ILE A 391 -1.39 7.04 -14.75
CA ILE A 391 -1.29 6.83 -13.31
C ILE A 391 -2.66 6.99 -12.67
N TYR A 392 -3.07 5.98 -11.92
CA TYR A 392 -4.30 5.95 -11.15
C TYR A 392 -3.99 6.09 -9.66
N LEU A 393 -4.50 7.17 -9.07
CA LEU A 393 -4.35 7.46 -7.65
C LEU A 393 -5.59 6.99 -6.91
N PHE A 394 -5.43 5.98 -6.08
CA PHE A 394 -6.47 5.58 -5.14
C PHE A 394 -6.68 6.65 -4.08
N ARG A 395 -7.96 6.96 -3.86
CA ARG A 395 -8.48 7.74 -2.74
C ARG A 395 -8.98 6.80 -1.65
#